data_AF-A0A662EYX8-F1
#
_entry.id   AF-A0A662EYX8-F1
#
_cell.length_a   1.000
_cell.length_b   1.000
_cell.length_c   1.000
_cell.angle_alpha   90.00
_cell.angle_beta   90.00
_cell.angle_gamma   90.00
#
_symmetry.space_group_name_H-M   'P 1'
#
loop_
_entity.id
_entity.type
_entity.pdbx_description
1 polymer ?
#
loop_
_entity_poly.entity_id
_entity_poly.type
_entity_poly.pdbx_seq_one_letter_code
_entity_poly.pdbx_strand_id
1 'polypeptide(L)'
;MKYLGVGLVVGLLMVLMVGMAQVAFAQGQSKTTIMLYTSMPTDIVSSLETAFEAKYPNIDLQFVRSGTGKIKTRIATEAEAGQIEADLIWVADFSYYEDLKEKGYLLKYESPEAKVIPGALKDPEGYYYGARIISEVIAYNTNLVTTPPQSWKDLLDPQWKDQIIIADATYSGAALVAMGALTTEYGLSYYRGLRANGTAVVSGHGGLTRSIASGEYMVG
;
A
#
# COMPACT_ATOMS: atom_id res chain seq x y z
N MET A 1 -54.18 -37.45 -66.22
CA MET A 1 -54.16 -37.42 -64.74
C MET A 1 -52.80 -37.94 -64.30
N LYS A 2 -51.96 -37.34 -63.47
CA LYS A 2 -51.97 -36.12 -62.65
C LYS A 2 -50.48 -35.94 -62.23
N TYR A 3 -49.79 -34.89 -62.64
CA TYR A 3 -48.55 -34.43 -61.97
C TYR A 3 -48.41 -32.92 -62.18
N LEU A 4 -49.16 -32.16 -61.38
CA LEU A 4 -48.93 -30.73 -61.17
C LEU A 4 -48.99 -30.53 -59.65
N GLY A 5 -47.89 -30.10 -59.04
CA GLY A 5 -47.89 -29.67 -57.63
C GLY A 5 -46.74 -30.18 -56.77
N VAL A 6 -45.50 -29.80 -57.07
CA VAL A 6 -44.39 -29.86 -56.08
C VAL A 6 -43.56 -28.56 -56.08
N GLY A 7 -44.03 -27.50 -56.76
CA GLY A 7 -43.26 -26.26 -56.92
C GLY A 7 -43.38 -25.21 -55.81
N LEU A 8 -44.24 -25.41 -54.79
CA LEU A 8 -44.66 -24.30 -53.92
C LEU A 8 -44.38 -24.46 -52.41
N VAL A 9 -43.69 -25.53 -51.97
CA VAL A 9 -43.44 -25.76 -50.53
C VAL A 9 -42.00 -25.45 -50.12
N VAL A 10 -41.08 -25.29 -51.06
CA VAL A 10 -39.66 -24.99 -50.75
C VAL A 10 -39.41 -23.49 -50.49
N GLY A 11 -40.31 -22.61 -50.93
CA GLY A 11 -40.14 -21.15 -50.82
C GLY A 11 -40.47 -20.55 -49.44
N LEU A 12 -41.22 -21.23 -48.58
CA LEU A 12 -41.68 -20.65 -47.31
C LEU A 12 -40.84 -21.03 -46.07
N LEU A 13 -39.92 -21.99 -46.19
CA LEU A 13 -39.06 -22.43 -45.09
C LEU A 13 -37.71 -21.70 -45.01
N MET A 14 -37.33 -20.93 -46.04
CA MET A 14 -36.08 -20.14 -46.03
C MET A 14 -36.22 -18.72 -45.48
N VAL A 15 -37.43 -18.23 -45.20
CA VAL A 15 -37.64 -16.85 -44.68
C VAL A 15 -37.77 -16.81 -43.15
N LEU A 16 -37.86 -17.97 -42.47
CA LEU A 16 -37.98 -18.03 -41.01
C LEU A 16 -36.66 -18.24 -40.25
N MET A 17 -35.52 -18.37 -40.95
CA MET A 17 -34.19 -18.53 -40.31
C MET A 17 -33.36 -17.24 -40.20
N VAL A 18 -33.93 -16.06 -40.45
CA VAL A 18 -33.19 -14.77 -40.36
C VAL A 18 -33.56 -13.96 -39.11
N GLY A 19 -34.50 -14.44 -38.27
CA GLY A 19 -35.06 -13.64 -37.17
C GLY A 19 -34.56 -13.90 -35.74
N MET A 20 -33.75 -14.94 -35.48
CA MET A 20 -33.41 -15.35 -34.11
C MET A 20 -31.93 -15.74 -33.97
N ALA A 21 -31.02 -14.78 -34.16
CA ALA A 21 -29.63 -14.92 -33.75
C ALA A 21 -29.00 -13.55 -33.47
N GLN A 22 -29.66 -12.73 -32.67
CA GLN A 22 -29.01 -11.64 -31.93
C GLN A 22 -29.34 -11.76 -30.45
N VAL A 23 -29.03 -12.93 -29.87
CA VAL A 23 -28.64 -12.91 -28.46
C VAL A 23 -27.23 -12.35 -28.46
N ALA A 24 -27.13 -11.03 -28.34
CA ALA A 24 -25.89 -10.40 -27.93
C ALA A 24 -25.52 -11.06 -26.60
N PHE A 25 -24.56 -11.98 -26.64
CA PHE A 25 -23.76 -12.25 -25.46
C PHE A 25 -23.13 -10.90 -25.11
N ALA A 26 -23.74 -10.19 -24.17
CA ALA A 26 -23.00 -9.27 -23.33
C ALA A 26 -21.97 -10.16 -22.61
N GLN A 27 -20.85 -10.43 -23.27
CA GLN A 27 -19.65 -10.79 -22.54
C GLN A 27 -19.41 -9.61 -21.62
N GLY A 28 -19.79 -9.77 -20.35
CA GLY A 28 -19.31 -8.89 -19.30
C GLY A 28 -17.81 -8.83 -19.48
N GLN A 29 -17.30 -7.67 -19.88
CA GLN A 29 -15.90 -7.48 -20.16
C GLN A 29 -15.14 -7.89 -18.90
N SER A 30 -14.31 -8.94 -19.00
CA SER A 30 -13.51 -9.40 -17.85
C SER A 30 -12.75 -8.20 -17.32
N LYS A 31 -12.91 -7.90 -16.02
CA LYS A 31 -12.14 -6.83 -15.40
C LYS A 31 -10.65 -7.15 -15.52
N THR A 32 -9.85 -6.11 -15.69
CA THR A 32 -8.38 -6.22 -15.54
C THR A 32 -8.07 -6.13 -14.06
N THR A 33 -7.46 -7.17 -13.48
CA THR A 33 -7.05 -7.12 -12.08
C THR A 33 -5.67 -6.46 -11.96
N ILE A 34 -5.52 -5.56 -10.99
CA ILE A 34 -4.24 -4.98 -10.58
C ILE A 34 -4.01 -5.39 -9.12
N MET A 35 -2.86 -6.00 -8.83
CA MET A 35 -2.47 -6.39 -7.49
C MET A 35 -1.52 -5.35 -6.87
N LEU A 36 -1.97 -4.69 -5.80
CA LEU A 36 -1.21 -3.70 -5.04
C LEU A 36 -0.67 -4.28 -3.73
N TYR A 37 0.65 -4.28 -3.54
CA TYR A 37 1.27 -4.57 -2.25
C TYR A 37 1.55 -3.29 -1.51
N THR A 38 0.92 -3.10 -0.36
CA THR A 38 0.95 -1.81 0.35
C THR A 38 1.16 -1.93 1.85
N SER A 39 1.73 -0.87 2.42
CA SER A 39 1.78 -0.66 3.87
C SER A 39 0.83 0.42 4.38
N MET A 40 -0.07 0.90 3.54
CA MET A 40 -1.06 1.91 3.94
C MET A 40 -2.01 1.39 5.02
N PRO A 41 -2.59 2.29 5.83
CA PRO A 41 -3.75 1.94 6.66
C PRO A 41 -4.87 1.34 5.79
N THR A 42 -5.51 0.28 6.30
CA THR A 42 -6.50 -0.50 5.53
C THR A 42 -7.70 0.34 5.10
N ASP A 43 -8.21 1.18 5.99
CA ASP A 43 -9.30 2.11 5.73
C ASP A 43 -9.01 3.07 4.58
N ILE A 44 -7.77 3.58 4.51
CA ILE A 44 -7.33 4.47 3.43
C ILE A 44 -7.21 3.73 2.11
N VAL A 45 -6.58 2.54 2.06
CA VAL A 45 -6.44 1.80 0.80
C VAL A 45 -7.79 1.25 0.30
N SER A 46 -8.70 0.83 1.18
CA SER A 46 -10.05 0.41 0.79
C SER A 46 -10.88 1.59 0.25
N SER A 47 -10.72 2.78 0.82
CA SER A 47 -11.34 3.99 0.27
C SER A 47 -10.78 4.34 -1.11
N LEU A 48 -9.47 4.17 -1.30
CA LEU A 48 -8.81 4.35 -2.59
C LEU A 48 -9.31 3.34 -3.62
N GLU A 49 -9.37 2.05 -3.27
CA GLU A 49 -9.93 0.97 -4.10
C GLU A 49 -11.34 1.35 -4.56
N THR A 50 -12.23 1.68 -3.63
CA THR A 50 -13.61 2.06 -3.93
C THR A 50 -13.68 3.26 -4.90
N ALA A 51 -12.91 4.31 -4.64
CA ALA A 51 -12.89 5.51 -5.48
C ALA A 51 -12.25 5.25 -6.86
N PHE A 52 -11.23 4.40 -6.91
CA PHE A 52 -10.51 4.05 -8.13
C PHE A 52 -11.40 3.20 -9.04
N GLU A 53 -12.06 2.18 -8.52
CA GLU A 53 -12.99 1.35 -9.30
C GLU A 53 -14.24 2.10 -9.75
N ALA A 54 -14.75 3.03 -8.94
CA ALA A 54 -15.84 3.90 -9.36
C ALA A 54 -15.45 4.77 -10.57
N LYS A 55 -14.18 5.18 -10.65
CA LYS A 55 -13.64 5.95 -11.78
C LYS A 55 -13.27 5.06 -12.97
N TYR A 56 -12.81 3.84 -12.72
CA TYR A 56 -12.35 2.88 -13.72
C TYR A 56 -13.06 1.52 -13.54
N PRO A 57 -14.34 1.40 -13.96
CA PRO A 57 -15.18 0.24 -13.64
C PRO A 57 -14.73 -1.07 -14.31
N ASN A 58 -13.83 -0.98 -15.28
CA ASN A 58 -13.22 -2.12 -15.97
C ASN A 58 -11.95 -2.64 -15.28
N ILE A 59 -11.53 -2.03 -14.16
CA ILE A 59 -10.41 -2.48 -13.35
C ILE A 59 -10.92 -3.04 -12.01
N ASP A 60 -10.28 -4.12 -11.56
CA ASP A 60 -10.43 -4.74 -10.25
C ASP A 60 -9.14 -4.49 -9.46
N LEU A 61 -9.14 -3.53 -8.52
CA LEU A 61 -7.94 -3.19 -7.76
C LEU A 61 -7.88 -4.04 -6.49
N GLN A 62 -7.14 -5.13 -6.54
CA GLN A 62 -6.90 -5.95 -5.36
C GLN A 62 -5.66 -5.45 -4.62
N PHE A 63 -5.63 -5.68 -3.31
CA PHE A 63 -4.43 -5.33 -2.54
C PHE A 63 -4.10 -6.34 -1.44
N VAL A 64 -2.80 -6.51 -1.19
CA VAL A 64 -2.25 -7.16 0.00
C VAL A 64 -1.69 -6.08 0.91
N ARG A 65 -2.32 -5.92 2.07
CA ARG A 65 -1.90 -4.94 3.08
C ARG A 65 -1.11 -5.62 4.20
N SER A 66 0.12 -5.17 4.45
CA SER A 66 0.90 -5.59 5.63
C SER A 66 1.94 -4.53 6.03
N GLY A 67 2.71 -4.79 7.09
CA GLY A 67 3.88 -3.97 7.41
C GLY A 67 4.90 -4.03 6.27
N THR A 68 5.62 -2.93 6.03
CA THR A 68 6.63 -2.87 4.97
C THR A 68 7.61 -4.03 5.03
N GLY A 69 8.12 -4.40 6.21
CA GLY A 69 9.03 -5.53 6.34
C GLY A 69 8.44 -6.86 5.87
N LYS A 70 7.16 -7.11 6.16
CA LYS A 70 6.45 -8.31 5.68
C LYS A 70 6.20 -8.27 4.17
N ILE A 71 5.91 -7.11 3.60
CA ILE A 71 5.81 -6.93 2.15
C ILE A 71 7.15 -7.20 1.48
N LYS A 72 8.26 -6.69 2.04
CA LYS A 72 9.62 -6.99 1.54
C LYS A 72 9.90 -8.49 1.56
N THR A 73 9.63 -9.17 2.68
CA THR A 73 9.82 -10.62 2.78
C THR A 73 9.00 -11.37 1.74
N ARG A 74 7.72 -10.99 1.57
CA ARG A 74 6.84 -11.61 0.57
C ARG A 74 7.41 -11.47 -0.85
N ILE A 75 7.77 -10.25 -1.26
CA ILE A 75 8.33 -9.99 -2.59
C ILE A 75 9.64 -10.76 -2.78
N ALA A 76 10.50 -10.83 -1.77
CA ALA A 76 11.73 -11.62 -1.84
C ALA A 76 11.44 -13.11 -2.07
N THR A 77 10.50 -13.69 -1.32
CA THR A 77 10.08 -15.09 -1.49
C THR A 77 9.46 -15.35 -2.88
N GLU A 78 8.62 -14.44 -3.36
CA GLU A 78 8.02 -14.51 -4.70
C GLU A 78 9.07 -14.42 -5.81
N ALA A 79 10.03 -13.51 -5.67
CA ALA A 79 11.14 -13.37 -6.60
C ALA A 79 12.02 -14.63 -6.64
N GLU A 80 12.29 -15.25 -5.50
CA GLU A 80 12.99 -16.55 -5.42
C GLU A 80 12.19 -17.67 -6.09
N ALA A 81 10.87 -17.63 -6.03
CA ALA A 81 9.97 -18.53 -6.74
C ALA A 81 9.88 -18.24 -8.26
N GLY A 82 10.52 -17.16 -8.72
CA GLY A 82 10.57 -16.77 -10.13
C GLY A 82 9.36 -15.95 -10.61
N GLN A 83 8.45 -15.57 -9.71
CA GLN A 83 7.27 -14.80 -10.07
C GLN A 83 6.84 -13.89 -8.91
N ILE A 84 6.93 -12.58 -9.14
CA ILE A 84 6.33 -11.55 -8.27
C ILE A 84 4.87 -11.38 -8.68
N GLU A 85 3.96 -11.52 -7.72
CA GLU A 85 2.51 -11.41 -7.97
C GLU A 85 2.02 -9.95 -7.98
N ALA A 86 2.77 -9.04 -7.36
CA ALA A 86 2.41 -7.62 -7.31
C ALA A 86 2.66 -6.91 -8.65
N ASP A 87 1.65 -6.16 -9.10
CA ASP A 87 1.79 -5.20 -10.21
C ASP A 87 2.28 -3.84 -9.71
N LEU A 88 1.88 -3.46 -8.49
CA LEU A 88 2.24 -2.20 -7.85
C LEU A 88 2.74 -2.43 -6.43
N ILE A 89 3.75 -1.67 -6.04
CA ILE A 89 4.29 -1.67 -4.67
C ILE A 89 4.20 -0.25 -4.13
N TRP A 90 3.53 -0.10 -2.99
CA TRP A 90 3.38 1.18 -2.31
C TRP A 90 3.59 1.05 -0.80
N VAL A 91 4.86 1.11 -0.40
CA VAL A 91 5.30 0.98 0.98
C VAL A 91 5.94 2.27 1.52
N ALA A 92 6.05 2.36 2.85
CA ALA A 92 6.60 3.52 3.56
C ALA A 92 8.11 3.72 3.33
N ASP A 93 8.87 2.63 3.28
CA ASP A 93 10.31 2.68 3.17
C ASP A 93 10.73 2.98 1.73
N PHE A 94 11.25 4.19 1.51
CA PHE A 94 11.70 4.63 0.19
C PHE A 94 12.95 3.89 -0.29
N SER A 95 13.84 3.47 0.62
CA SER A 95 15.10 2.80 0.25
C SER A 95 14.84 1.48 -0.46
N TYR A 96 13.69 0.87 -0.21
CA TYR A 96 13.32 -0.38 -0.85
C TYR A 96 13.13 -0.26 -2.36
N TYR A 97 12.71 0.90 -2.87
CA TYR A 97 12.55 1.06 -4.32
C TYR A 97 13.90 1.08 -5.03
N GLU A 98 14.96 1.56 -4.37
CA GLU A 98 16.33 1.44 -4.88
C GLU A 98 16.76 -0.03 -4.90
N ASP A 99 16.53 -0.79 -3.81
CA ASP A 99 16.82 -2.23 -3.79
C ASP A 99 16.14 -2.99 -4.94
N LEU A 100 14.87 -2.66 -5.22
CA LEU A 100 14.10 -3.27 -6.30
C LEU A 100 14.62 -2.86 -7.68
N LYS A 101 15.03 -1.59 -7.85
CA LYS A 101 15.64 -1.08 -9.07
C LYS A 101 16.96 -1.77 -9.36
N GLU A 102 17.85 -1.89 -8.39
CA GLU A 102 19.14 -2.57 -8.52
C GLU A 102 18.99 -4.04 -8.90
N LYS A 103 17.95 -4.71 -8.39
CA LYS A 103 17.61 -6.10 -8.73
C LYS A 103 16.88 -6.26 -10.06
N GLY A 104 16.53 -5.16 -10.73
CA GLY A 104 15.80 -5.19 -12.00
C GLY A 104 14.33 -5.60 -11.87
N TYR A 105 13.72 -5.45 -10.69
CA TYR A 105 12.32 -5.79 -10.46
C TYR A 105 11.33 -4.66 -10.75
N LEU A 106 11.82 -3.44 -11.04
CA LEU A 106 10.97 -2.31 -11.41
C LEU A 106 10.96 -2.07 -12.91
N LEU A 107 9.77 -1.81 -13.45
CA LEU A 107 9.59 -1.34 -14.81
C LEU A 107 9.75 0.19 -14.85
N LYS A 108 10.50 0.70 -15.83
CA LYS A 108 10.49 2.14 -16.12
C LYS A 108 9.10 2.54 -16.60
N TYR A 109 8.53 3.57 -16.00
CA TYR A 109 7.25 4.13 -16.40
C TYR A 109 7.30 5.65 -16.28
N GLU A 110 7.20 6.37 -17.40
CA GLU A 110 7.10 7.83 -17.38
C GLU A 110 5.66 8.25 -17.07
N SER A 111 5.36 8.51 -15.79
CA SER A 111 4.03 8.96 -15.39
C SER A 111 3.75 10.37 -15.93
N PRO A 112 2.57 10.64 -16.51
CA PRO A 112 2.18 12.00 -16.90
C PRO A 112 2.13 12.95 -15.69
N GLU A 113 1.88 12.41 -14.50
CA GLU A 113 1.83 13.15 -13.23
C GLU A 113 3.22 13.41 -12.64
N ALA A 114 4.29 12.82 -13.20
CA ALA A 114 5.65 13.00 -12.67
C ALA A 114 6.11 14.47 -12.65
N LYS A 115 5.51 15.33 -13.49
CA LYS A 115 5.83 16.76 -13.59
C LYS A 115 5.51 17.54 -12.33
N VAL A 116 4.52 17.12 -11.55
CA VAL A 116 4.12 17.79 -10.30
C VAL A 116 4.85 17.25 -9.08
N ILE A 117 5.58 16.15 -9.22
CA ILE A 117 6.34 15.53 -8.13
C ILE A 117 7.73 16.20 -8.05
N PRO A 118 8.13 16.76 -6.90
CA PRO A 118 9.46 17.32 -6.69
C PRO A 118 10.56 16.31 -7.04
N GLY A 119 11.66 16.78 -7.63
CA GLY A 119 12.77 15.91 -8.06
C GLY A 119 13.34 15.03 -6.95
N ALA A 120 13.41 15.55 -5.72
CA ALA A 120 13.89 14.80 -4.56
C ALA A 120 12.94 13.67 -4.10
N LEU A 121 11.72 13.62 -4.62
CA LEU A 121 10.70 12.63 -4.26
C LEU A 121 10.39 11.65 -5.39
N LYS A 122 11.26 11.55 -6.40
CA LYS A 122 11.12 10.59 -7.50
C LYS A 122 12.48 10.14 -8.00
N ASP A 123 12.51 8.94 -8.57
CA ASP A 123 13.68 8.45 -9.27
C ASP A 123 13.91 9.25 -10.56
N PRO A 124 15.13 9.76 -10.82
CA PRO A 124 15.42 10.51 -12.03
C PRO A 124 15.33 9.66 -13.31
N GLU A 125 15.36 8.33 -13.22
CA GLU A 125 15.25 7.41 -14.35
C GLU A 125 13.83 6.87 -14.58
N GLY A 126 12.87 7.27 -13.74
CA GLY A 126 11.45 6.91 -13.89
C GLY A 126 11.08 5.49 -13.41
N TYR A 127 11.85 4.88 -12.52
CA TYR A 127 11.52 3.56 -11.94
C TYR A 127 10.53 3.63 -10.78
N TYR A 128 10.49 4.73 -10.02
CA TYR A 128 9.57 4.90 -8.91
C TYR A 128 9.26 6.38 -8.63
N TYR A 129 8.12 6.63 -7.99
CA TYR A 129 7.62 7.97 -7.69
C TYR A 129 7.06 8.06 -6.27
N GLY A 130 7.30 9.18 -5.60
CA GLY A 130 6.70 9.50 -4.32
C GLY A 130 5.19 9.71 -4.46
N ALA A 131 4.42 8.85 -3.79
CA ALA A 131 2.95 8.92 -3.76
C ALA A 131 2.40 9.44 -2.42
N ARG A 132 3.25 9.57 -1.40
CA ARG A 132 2.88 10.18 -0.11
C ARG A 132 4.09 10.78 0.60
N ILE A 133 3.85 11.85 1.36
CA ILE A 133 4.78 12.35 2.37
C ILE A 133 4.32 11.84 3.72
N ILE A 134 5.25 11.27 4.49
CA ILE A 134 4.99 10.77 5.84
C ILE A 134 5.74 11.67 6.81
N SER A 135 5.02 12.25 7.77
CA SER A 135 5.62 13.00 8.87
C SER A 135 5.63 12.12 10.11
N GLU A 136 6.83 11.78 10.59
CA GLU A 136 7.00 11.15 11.90
C GLU A 136 7.01 12.22 12.98
N VAL A 137 6.21 12.00 14.02
CA VAL A 137 5.94 12.97 15.09
C VAL A 137 5.93 12.27 16.43
N ILE A 138 6.11 13.05 17.50
CA ILE A 138 5.84 12.57 18.86
C ILE A 138 4.35 12.75 19.13
N ALA A 139 3.67 11.66 19.45
CA ALA A 139 2.28 11.65 19.90
C ALA A 139 2.22 11.49 21.43
N TYR A 140 1.18 12.05 22.04
CA TYR A 140 0.97 11.92 23.48
C TYR A 140 -0.51 11.91 23.84
N ASN A 141 -0.83 11.34 25.00
CA ASN A 141 -2.18 11.36 25.54
C ASN A 141 -2.46 12.71 26.23
N THR A 142 -3.33 13.53 25.62
CA THR A 142 -3.65 14.88 26.11
C THR A 142 -4.37 14.93 27.46
N ASN A 143 -4.94 13.80 27.92
CA ASN A 143 -5.57 13.71 29.23
C ASN A 143 -4.55 13.42 30.34
N LEU A 144 -3.40 12.84 29.99
CA LEU A 144 -2.37 12.41 30.94
C LEU A 144 -1.14 13.32 30.92
N VAL A 145 -0.87 13.99 29.79
CA VAL A 145 0.32 14.81 29.59
C VAL A 145 -0.06 16.27 29.45
N THR A 146 0.30 17.07 30.46
CA THR A 146 0.08 18.53 30.46
C THR A 146 1.27 19.30 29.88
N THR A 147 2.48 18.78 30.04
CA THR A 147 3.72 19.34 29.48
C THR A 147 4.34 18.32 28.54
N PRO A 148 4.00 18.37 27.24
CA PRO A 148 4.48 17.38 26.28
C PRO A 148 5.96 17.59 25.92
N PRO A 149 6.67 16.51 25.54
CA PRO A 149 8.03 16.64 25.02
C PRO A 149 8.03 17.53 23.78
N GLN A 150 9.06 18.37 23.65
CA GLN A 150 9.24 19.28 22.52
C GLN A 150 10.31 18.78 21.55
N SER A 151 11.08 17.78 21.97
CA SER A 151 12.11 17.15 21.15
C SER A 151 12.17 15.64 21.37
N TRP A 152 12.71 14.92 20.38
CA TRP A 152 12.97 13.47 20.51
C TRP A 152 13.89 13.15 21.68
N LYS A 153 14.83 14.05 22.00
CA LYS A 153 15.75 13.92 23.13
C LYS A 153 15.03 13.97 24.48
N ASP A 154 13.92 14.71 24.57
CA ASP A 154 13.14 14.84 25.81
C ASP A 154 12.55 13.49 26.24
N LEU A 155 12.35 12.54 25.31
CA LEU A 155 11.92 11.17 25.61
C LEU A 155 12.93 10.39 26.45
N LEU A 156 14.16 10.89 26.61
CA LEU A 156 15.16 10.31 27.50
C LEU A 156 15.01 10.76 28.95
N ASP A 157 14.14 11.75 29.23
CA ASP A 157 13.90 12.22 30.60
C ASP A 157 13.26 11.12 31.47
N PRO A 158 13.73 10.91 32.72
CA PRO A 158 13.14 9.95 33.65
C PRO A 158 11.64 10.09 33.91
N GLN A 159 11.03 11.26 33.65
CA GLN A 159 9.57 11.42 33.77
C GLN A 159 8.79 10.50 32.81
N TRP A 160 9.40 10.06 31.71
CA TRP A 160 8.79 9.17 30.73
C TRP A 160 9.09 7.69 30.99
N LYS A 161 9.74 7.36 32.12
CA LYS A 161 10.12 5.99 32.43
C LYS A 161 8.90 5.06 32.44
N ASP A 162 9.01 3.96 31.69
CA ASP A 162 7.99 2.93 31.48
C ASP A 162 6.68 3.49 30.85
N GLN A 163 6.71 4.69 30.25
CA GLN A 163 5.55 5.38 29.65
C GLN A 163 5.68 5.62 28.14
N ILE A 164 6.78 5.17 27.52
CA ILE A 164 7.05 5.36 26.08
C ILE A 164 6.69 4.08 25.33
N ILE A 165 6.07 4.23 24.16
CA ILE A 165 5.83 3.14 23.22
C ILE A 165 6.26 3.54 21.80
N ILE A 166 7.00 2.68 21.10
CA ILE A 166 7.41 2.91 19.72
C ILE A 166 6.98 1.77 18.79
N ALA A 167 6.95 2.03 17.48
CA ALA A 167 6.65 1.03 16.48
C ALA A 167 7.89 0.17 16.17
N ASP A 168 7.69 -1.12 15.95
CA ASP A 168 8.73 -2.06 15.52
C ASP A 168 9.21 -1.72 14.10
N ALA A 169 10.46 -1.27 14.00
CA ALA A 169 11.11 -0.93 12.72
C ALA A 169 11.29 -2.13 11.78
N THR A 170 11.24 -3.36 12.28
CA THR A 170 11.31 -4.56 11.44
C THR A 170 9.98 -4.82 10.70
N TYR A 171 8.87 -4.32 11.23
CA TYR A 171 7.55 -4.43 10.60
C TYR A 171 7.14 -3.12 9.90
N SER A 172 7.31 -1.98 10.55
CA SER A 172 6.92 -0.66 10.05
C SER A 172 8.06 0.02 9.29
N GLY A 173 7.87 0.25 7.98
CA GLY A 173 8.85 0.98 7.17
C GLY A 173 8.99 2.45 7.57
N ALA A 174 7.91 3.08 8.06
CA ALA A 174 8.00 4.45 8.58
C ALA A 174 8.87 4.50 9.83
N ALA A 175 8.70 3.52 10.74
CA ALA A 175 9.52 3.43 11.95
C ALA A 175 10.99 3.11 11.62
N LEU A 176 11.24 2.32 10.56
CA LEU A 176 12.60 2.08 10.06
C LEU A 176 13.26 3.36 9.55
N VAL A 177 12.55 4.15 8.75
CA VAL A 177 13.07 5.44 8.25
C VAL A 177 13.29 6.42 9.40
N ALA A 178 12.34 6.52 10.34
CA ALA A 178 12.49 7.31 11.56
C ALA A 178 13.72 6.88 12.36
N MET A 179 13.93 5.56 12.47
CA MET A 179 15.06 4.99 13.17
C MET A 179 16.39 5.38 12.54
N GLY A 180 16.50 5.31 11.22
CA GLY A 180 17.69 5.76 10.50
C GLY A 180 17.97 7.25 10.69
N ALA A 181 16.92 8.09 10.57
CA ALA A 181 17.04 9.54 10.74
C ALA A 181 17.49 9.93 12.16
N LEU A 182 16.84 9.39 13.19
CA LEU A 182 17.18 9.66 14.58
C LEU A 182 18.53 9.05 14.99
N THR A 183 18.93 7.93 14.38
CA THR A 183 20.30 7.40 14.56
C THR A 183 21.34 8.34 13.96
N THR A 184 21.05 8.96 12.81
CA THR A 184 21.95 9.93 12.18
C THR A 184 22.12 11.17 13.06
N GLU A 185 21.03 11.65 13.67
CA GLU A 185 21.01 12.84 14.52
C GLU A 185 21.61 12.60 15.92
N TYR A 186 21.21 11.51 16.60
CA TYR A 186 21.51 11.30 18.02
C TYR A 186 22.41 10.08 18.32
N GLY A 187 22.74 9.29 17.29
CA GLY A 187 23.49 8.05 17.42
C GLY A 187 22.72 6.91 18.09
N LEU A 188 23.31 5.71 18.08
CA LEU A 188 22.72 4.51 18.72
C LEU A 188 22.52 4.65 20.24
N SER A 189 23.18 5.62 20.88
CA SER A 189 22.96 5.97 22.29
C SER A 189 21.53 6.38 22.58
N TYR A 190 20.83 6.99 21.61
CA TYR A 190 19.44 7.38 21.76
C TYR A 190 18.54 6.19 22.08
N TYR A 191 18.62 5.14 21.27
CA TYR A 191 17.86 3.90 21.47
C TYR A 191 18.27 3.14 22.74
N ARG A 192 19.56 3.21 23.14
CA ARG A 192 19.99 2.68 24.44
C ARG A 192 19.33 3.42 25.60
N GLY A 193 19.19 4.74 25.49
CA GLY A 193 18.47 5.57 26.45
C GLY A 193 16.98 5.24 26.50
N LEU A 194 16.30 5.15 25.35
CA LEU A 194 14.91 4.71 25.27
C LEU A 194 14.69 3.34 25.93
N ARG A 195 15.59 2.38 25.65
CA ARG A 195 15.58 1.07 26.30
C ARG A 195 15.76 1.17 27.82
N ALA A 196 16.68 2.01 28.30
CA ALA A 196 16.87 2.23 29.74
C ALA A 196 15.64 2.88 30.41
N ASN A 197 14.88 3.69 29.66
CA ASN A 197 13.59 4.23 30.05
C ASN A 197 12.43 3.23 29.95
N GLY A 198 12.68 1.95 29.66
CA GLY A 198 11.63 0.94 29.63
C GLY A 198 10.65 1.10 28.46
N THR A 199 11.11 1.71 27.35
CA THR A 199 10.28 1.90 26.16
C THR A 199 9.72 0.57 25.65
N ALA A 200 8.41 0.51 25.47
CA ALA A 200 7.71 -0.61 24.88
C ALA A 200 7.78 -0.56 23.35
N VAL A 201 7.64 -1.72 22.71
CA VAL A 201 7.62 -1.85 21.25
C VAL A 201 6.35 -2.58 20.84
N VAL A 202 5.61 -2.01 19.90
CA VAL A 202 4.41 -2.59 19.29
C VAL A 202 4.61 -2.75 17.80
N SER A 203 3.95 -3.73 17.18
CA SER A 203 4.23 -4.09 15.78
C SER A 203 4.20 -2.92 14.79
N GLY A 204 3.30 -1.94 14.94
CA GLY A 204 3.28 -0.78 14.06
C GLY A 204 2.45 0.37 14.58
N HIS A 205 2.48 1.49 13.84
CA HIS A 205 1.86 2.75 14.22
C HIS A 205 0.38 2.64 14.61
N GLY A 206 -0.41 1.80 13.93
CA GLY A 206 -1.82 1.62 14.29
C GLY A 206 -2.02 1.08 15.73
N GLY A 207 -1.14 0.20 16.19
CA GLY A 207 -1.14 -0.27 17.59
C GLY A 207 -0.65 0.81 18.54
N LEU A 208 0.45 1.48 18.19
CA LEU A 208 1.03 2.59 18.94
C LEU A 208 -0.01 3.68 19.23
N THR A 209 -0.69 4.17 18.19
CA THR A 209 -1.70 5.23 18.34
C THR A 209 -2.85 4.81 19.24
N ARG A 210 -3.28 3.55 19.19
CA ARG A 210 -4.34 3.04 20.08
C ARG A 210 -3.89 2.97 21.54
N SER A 211 -2.66 2.52 21.80
CA SER A 211 -2.11 2.45 23.16
C SER A 211 -1.90 3.84 23.79
N ILE A 212 -1.50 4.84 23.00
CA ILE A 212 -1.46 6.23 23.46
C ILE A 212 -2.87 6.74 23.73
N ALA A 213 -3.80 6.54 22.79
CA ALA A 213 -5.17 7.03 22.92
C ALA A 213 -5.92 6.44 24.12
N SER A 214 -5.68 5.17 24.45
CA SER A 214 -6.27 4.51 25.64
C SER A 214 -5.63 4.93 26.96
N GLY A 215 -4.44 5.55 26.92
CA GLY A 215 -3.66 5.90 28.10
C GLY A 215 -2.85 4.73 28.69
N GLU A 216 -2.68 3.64 27.93
CA GLU A 216 -1.78 2.54 28.30
C GLU A 216 -0.32 3.04 28.38
N TYR A 217 0.05 3.94 27.46
CA TYR A 217 1.31 4.68 27.47
C TYR A 217 1.02 6.17 27.27
N MET A 218 1.85 7.04 27.84
CA MET A 218 1.64 8.49 27.78
C MET A 218 2.15 9.10 26.48
N VAL A 219 3.19 8.53 25.89
CA VAL A 219 3.93 9.13 24.77
C VAL A 219 4.50 8.06 23.83
N GLY A 220 4.67 8.40 22.55
CA GLY A 220 5.28 7.53 21.55
C GLY A 220 5.47 8.16 20.19
#